data_AF-A0A8B6GVR6-F1
#
_entry.id   AF-A0A8B6GVR6-F1
#
_cell.length_a   1.000
_cell.length_b   1.000
_cell.length_c   1.000
_cell.angle_alpha   90.00
_cell.angle_beta   90.00
_cell.angle_gamma   90.00
#
_symmetry.space_group_name_H-M   'P 1'
#
loop_
_entity.id
_entity.type
_entity.pdbx_description
1 polymer ?
#
loop_
_entity_poly.entity_id
_entity_poly.type
_entity_poly.pdbx_seq_one_letter_code
_entity_poly.pdbx_strand_id
1 'polypeptide(L)'
;MKRLFGARRSGKLENSKEEVQEHLRKIHSDERREKKLEECDKLVPPEEPKKQFDESELKFKEVHDVLNKTRVTSAPGAHGIQYRVYKNCPKLTRRLWKLFSLEKKGDRCMV
;
A
#
# COMPACT_ATOMS: atom_id res chain seq x y z
N MET A 1 24.96 6.68 34.14
CA MET A 1 24.16 6.26 32.97
C MET A 1 24.88 6.71 31.70
N LYS A 2 25.59 5.81 31.01
CA LYS A 2 26.36 6.13 29.79
C LYS A 2 25.38 6.19 28.60
N ARG A 3 25.34 7.31 27.88
CA ARG A 3 24.43 7.55 26.75
C ARG A 3 24.79 6.61 25.59
N LEU A 4 23.90 5.67 25.24
CA LEU A 4 24.06 4.72 24.13
C LEU A 4 23.98 5.37 22.74
N PHE A 5 23.51 6.62 22.64
CA PHE A 5 23.56 7.41 21.42
C PHE A 5 24.88 8.17 21.35
N GLY A 6 25.96 7.44 21.08
CA GLY A 6 27.28 8.00 20.82
C GLY A 6 27.30 8.83 19.53
N ALA A 7 27.95 10.00 19.63
CA ALA A 7 28.29 10.96 18.56
C ALA A 7 27.15 11.70 17.84
N ARG A 8 27.46 12.94 17.41
CA ARG A 8 26.58 13.78 16.57
C ARG A 8 26.27 13.03 15.28
N ARG A 9 24.98 12.77 15.01
CA ARG A 9 24.48 12.30 13.71
C ARG A 9 24.19 13.45 12.73
N SER A 10 24.69 14.64 13.01
CA SER A 10 24.51 15.83 12.18
C SER A 10 25.86 16.35 11.73
N GLY A 11 25.98 16.53 10.42
CA GLY A 11 27.09 17.21 9.75
C GLY A 11 26.54 18.40 8.96
N LYS A 12 27.35 19.43 8.79
CA LYS A 12 27.05 20.50 7.85
C LYS A 12 27.55 20.02 6.49
N LEU A 13 26.66 20.02 5.49
CA LEU A 13 27.06 19.73 4.13
C LEU A 13 27.84 20.94 3.60
N GLU A 14 29.12 20.74 3.29
CA GLU A 14 29.99 21.79 2.77
C GLU A 14 29.69 22.12 1.30
N ASN A 15 29.09 21.17 0.57
CA ASN A 15 28.77 21.31 -0.85
C ASN A 15 27.60 22.28 -1.06
N SER A 16 27.63 22.97 -2.20
CA SER A 16 26.54 23.88 -2.58
C SER A 16 25.29 23.08 -2.98
N LYS A 17 24.13 23.74 -2.92
CA LYS A 17 22.86 23.13 -3.33
C LYS A 17 22.91 22.70 -4.80
N GLU A 18 23.56 23.51 -5.64
CA GLU A 18 23.69 23.29 -7.07
C GLU A 18 24.50 22.03 -7.36
N GLU A 19 25.62 21.84 -6.66
CA GLU A 19 26.48 20.65 -6.80
C GLU A 19 25.75 19.37 -6.40
N VAL A 20 25.00 19.42 -5.30
CA VAL A 20 24.18 18.30 -4.83
C VAL A 20 23.07 17.98 -5.84
N GLN A 21 22.41 18.99 -6.39
CA GLN A 21 21.37 18.81 -7.39
C GLN A 21 21.89 18.25 -8.70
N GLU A 22 23.06 18.70 -9.17
CA GLU A 22 23.70 18.15 -10.36
C GLU A 22 24.10 16.69 -10.15
N HIS A 23 24.67 16.35 -8.99
CA HIS A 23 25.02 14.98 -8.63
C HIS A 23 23.78 14.07 -8.60
N LEU A 24 22.70 14.52 -7.93
CA LEU A 24 21.43 13.79 -7.88
C LEU A 24 20.82 13.64 -9.28
N ARG A 25 20.87 14.70 -10.10
CA ARG A 25 20.38 14.66 -11.47
C ARG A 25 21.17 13.62 -12.27
N LYS A 26 22.50 13.59 -12.16
CA LYS A 26 23.33 12.62 -12.88
C LYS A 26 23.07 11.16 -12.49
N ILE A 27 22.83 10.88 -11.20
CA ILE A 27 22.62 9.51 -10.71
C ILE A 27 21.17 9.05 -10.92
N HIS A 28 20.21 9.93 -10.66
CA HIS A 28 18.78 9.57 -10.59
C HIS A 28 17.97 10.06 -11.80
N SER A 29 18.57 10.76 -12.77
CA SER A 29 17.90 11.05 -14.03
C SER A 29 18.20 9.95 -15.03
N ASP A 30 17.14 9.47 -15.66
CA ASP A 30 17.23 8.65 -16.85
C ASP A 30 16.96 9.55 -18.07
N GLU A 31 17.99 9.82 -18.87
CA GLU A 31 17.89 10.60 -20.11
C GLU A 31 17.00 9.94 -21.16
N ARG A 32 16.75 8.63 -21.03
CA ARG A 32 15.92 7.84 -21.91
C ARG A 32 14.53 7.59 -21.32
N ARG A 33 14.19 8.21 -20.19
CA ARG A 33 12.88 8.06 -19.54
C ARG A 33 11.70 8.33 -20.49
N GLU A 34 11.85 9.32 -21.36
CA GLU A 34 10.81 9.70 -22.33
C GLU A 34 10.90 8.90 -23.65
N LYS A 35 11.99 8.14 -23.84
CA LYS A 35 12.13 7.29 -25.02
C LYS A 35 11.30 6.03 -24.81
N LYS A 36 10.42 5.75 -25.76
CA LYS A 36 9.64 4.51 -25.75
C LYS A 36 10.61 3.33 -25.82
N LEU A 37 10.46 2.39 -24.90
CA LEU A 37 11.23 1.14 -24.91
C LEU A 37 10.88 0.35 -26.18
N GLU A 38 11.91 -0.25 -26.78
CA GLU A 38 11.74 -1.17 -27.90
C GLU A 38 11.06 -2.46 -27.43
N GLU A 39 10.40 -3.16 -28.36
CA GLU A 39 9.81 -4.45 -28.07
C GLU A 39 10.92 -5.45 -27.71
N CYS A 40 10.76 -6.14 -26.57
CA CYS A 40 11.77 -7.06 -26.07
C CYS A 40 11.36 -8.49 -26.43
N ASP A 41 12.00 -9.07 -27.46
CA ASP A 41 11.71 -10.42 -27.96
C ASP A 41 11.83 -11.53 -26.90
N LYS A 42 12.52 -11.24 -25.78
CA LYS A 42 12.66 -12.16 -24.64
C LYS A 42 11.42 -12.19 -23.73
N LEU A 43 10.56 -11.18 -23.80
CA LEU A 43 9.35 -11.11 -22.99
C LEU A 43 8.25 -11.92 -23.66
N VAL A 44 7.91 -13.05 -23.05
CA VAL A 44 6.73 -13.81 -23.47
C VAL A 44 5.48 -13.03 -23.03
N PRO A 45 4.55 -12.71 -23.94
CA PRO A 45 3.28 -12.12 -23.55
C PRO A 45 2.58 -13.00 -22.51
N PRO A 46 2.08 -12.44 -21.40
CA PRO A 46 1.38 -13.24 -20.40
C PRO A 46 0.15 -13.89 -21.04
N GLU A 47 -0.11 -15.15 -20.67
CA GLU A 47 -1.34 -15.84 -21.04
C GLU A 47 -2.54 -15.03 -20.52
N GLU A 48 -3.60 -14.93 -21.32
CA GLU A 48 -4.82 -14.27 -20.88
C GLU A 48 -5.35 -14.90 -19.59
N PRO A 49 -5.92 -14.09 -18.68
CA PRO A 49 -6.41 -14.61 -17.41
C PRO A 49 -7.53 -15.62 -17.65
N LYS A 50 -7.30 -16.87 -17.22
CA LYS A 50 -8.29 -17.97 -17.30
C LYS A 50 -9.58 -17.70 -16.52
N LYS A 51 -9.55 -16.72 -15.62
CA LYS A 51 -10.67 -16.33 -14.78
C LYS A 51 -10.82 -14.82 -14.86
N GLN A 52 -12.02 -14.37 -15.20
CA GLN A 52 -12.37 -12.96 -15.11
C GLN A 52 -12.32 -12.50 -13.65
N PHE A 53 -12.00 -11.22 -13.45
CA PHE A 53 -12.01 -10.61 -12.14
C PHE A 53 -13.46 -10.55 -11.61
N ASP A 54 -13.68 -10.99 -10.37
CA ASP A 54 -15.01 -10.95 -9.76
C ASP A 54 -15.32 -9.51 -9.31
N GLU A 55 -16.13 -8.81 -10.10
CA GLU A 55 -16.61 -7.46 -9.80
C GLU A 55 -17.87 -7.46 -8.90
N SER A 56 -18.29 -8.63 -8.39
CA SER A 56 -19.43 -8.69 -7.47
C SER A 56 -19.17 -7.95 -6.16
N GLU A 57 -20.26 -7.60 -5.47
CA GLU A 57 -20.16 -6.91 -4.19
C GLU A 57 -19.42 -7.77 -3.16
N LEU A 58 -18.59 -7.11 -2.34
CA LEU A 58 -17.83 -7.74 -1.28
C LEU A 58 -18.73 -8.61 -0.39
N LYS A 59 -18.46 -9.91 -0.34
CA LYS A 59 -19.26 -10.87 0.40
C LYS A 59 -18.85 -10.87 1.86
N PHE A 60 -19.81 -11.07 2.77
CA PHE A 60 -19.52 -11.16 4.20
C PHE A 60 -18.48 -12.25 4.53
N LYS A 61 -18.51 -13.36 3.79
CA LYS A 61 -17.56 -14.47 3.93
C LYS A 61 -16.12 -14.02 3.65
N GLU A 62 -15.91 -13.19 2.64
CA GLU A 62 -14.57 -12.68 2.29
C GLU A 62 -14.01 -11.79 3.40
N VAL A 63 -14.84 -10.90 3.95
CA VAL A 63 -14.45 -10.08 5.11
C VAL A 63 -14.10 -10.95 6.30
N HIS A 64 -14.92 -11.96 6.59
CA HIS A 64 -14.70 -12.88 7.68
C HIS A 64 -13.40 -13.69 7.51
N ASP A 65 -13.11 -14.17 6.29
CA ASP A 65 -11.92 -14.93 5.99
C ASP A 65 -10.65 -14.08 6.09
N VAL A 66 -10.71 -12.83 5.63
CA VAL A 66 -9.61 -11.85 5.80
C VAL A 66 -9.37 -11.60 7.28
N LEU A 67 -10.43 -11.32 8.05
CA LEU A 67 -10.29 -11.12 9.49
C LEU A 67 -9.64 -12.33 10.16
N ASN A 68 -10.04 -13.55 9.84
CA ASN A 68 -9.45 -14.73 10.47
C ASN A 68 -7.96 -14.92 10.13
N LYS A 69 -7.55 -14.60 8.89
CA LYS A 69 -6.15 -14.66 8.47
C LYS A 69 -5.27 -13.61 9.15
N THR A 70 -5.81 -12.46 9.55
CA THR A 70 -4.98 -11.40 10.16
C THR A 70 -4.54 -11.76 11.58
N ARG A 71 -3.36 -11.28 11.99
CA ARG A 71 -2.88 -11.44 13.36
C ARG A 71 -3.76 -10.64 14.32
N VAL A 72 -4.17 -11.26 15.42
CA VAL A 72 -5.08 -10.70 16.42
C VAL A 72 -4.59 -9.35 16.99
N THR A 73 -3.27 -9.24 17.19
CA THR A 73 -2.61 -8.06 17.77
C THR A 73 -2.31 -6.96 16.76
N SER A 74 -2.52 -7.21 15.46
CA SER A 74 -2.42 -6.15 14.46
C SER A 74 -3.63 -5.23 14.58
N ALA A 75 -3.41 -3.95 14.28
CA ALA A 75 -4.45 -2.93 14.28
C ALA A 75 -4.44 -2.20 12.93
N PRO A 76 -5.52 -2.28 12.14
CA PRO A 76 -5.64 -1.50 10.91
C PRO A 76 -6.03 -0.04 11.23
N GLY A 77 -5.45 0.90 10.47
CA GLY A 77 -5.80 2.31 10.52
C GLY A 77 -5.26 3.07 11.75
N ALA A 78 -5.41 4.40 11.73
CA ALA A 78 -4.89 5.30 12.75
C ALA A 78 -5.60 5.18 14.12
N HIS A 79 -6.79 4.55 14.16
CA HIS A 79 -7.54 4.34 15.40
C HIS A 79 -6.90 3.29 16.32
N GLY A 80 -5.99 2.45 15.82
CA GLY A 80 -5.27 1.47 16.64
C GLY A 80 -6.14 0.34 17.20
N ILE A 81 -7.35 0.14 16.67
CA ILE A 81 -8.26 -0.92 17.13
C ILE A 81 -7.74 -2.27 16.65
N GLN A 82 -7.43 -3.18 17.56
CA GLN A 82 -6.94 -4.51 17.23
C GLN A 82 -7.99 -5.37 16.51
N TYR A 83 -7.53 -6.24 15.59
CA TYR A 83 -8.40 -7.22 14.92
C TYR A 83 -9.11 -8.17 15.89
N ARG A 84 -8.57 -8.34 17.11
CA ARG A 84 -9.22 -9.06 18.21
C ARG A 84 -10.68 -8.68 18.42
N VAL A 85 -11.00 -7.38 18.34
CA VAL A 85 -12.35 -6.87 18.59
C VAL A 85 -13.31 -7.37 17.50
N TYR A 86 -12.90 -7.29 16.25
CA TYR A 86 -13.71 -7.74 15.12
C TYR A 86 -13.86 -9.27 15.11
N LYS A 87 -12.80 -10.02 15.42
CA LYS A 87 -12.86 -11.49 15.54
C LYS A 87 -13.83 -11.96 16.62
N ASN A 88 -13.77 -11.34 17.80
CA ASN A 88 -14.54 -11.78 18.96
C ASN A 88 -15.96 -11.22 18.99
N CYS A 89 -16.27 -10.18 18.21
CA CYS A 89 -17.57 -9.52 18.19
C CYS A 89 -18.25 -9.64 16.82
N PRO A 90 -19.06 -10.69 16.56
CA PRO A 90 -19.72 -10.91 15.27
C PRO A 90 -20.62 -9.75 14.82
N LYS A 91 -21.26 -9.07 15.77
CA LYS A 91 -22.10 -7.88 15.49
C LYS A 91 -21.26 -6.73 14.92
N LEU A 92 -20.04 -6.54 15.42
CA LEU A 92 -19.15 -5.48 14.94
C LEU A 92 -18.62 -5.81 13.55
N THR A 93 -18.26 -7.07 13.30
CA THR A 93 -17.84 -7.53 11.97
C THR A 93 -18.94 -7.39 10.92
N ARG A 94 -20.20 -7.67 11.28
CA ARG A 94 -21.35 -7.39 10.41
C ARG A 94 -21.53 -5.91 10.11
N ARG A 95 -21.31 -5.03 11.09
CA ARG A 95 -21.36 -3.58 10.88
C ARG A 95 -20.24 -3.10 9.97
N LEU A 96 -19.02 -3.59 10.18
CA LEU A 96 -17.86 -3.29 9.35
C LEU A 96 -18.11 -3.68 7.88
N TRP A 97 -18.60 -4.89 7.64
CA TRP A 97 -18.97 -5.34 6.28
C TRP A 97 -20.01 -4.42 5.64
N LYS A 98 -21.07 -4.07 6.38
CA LYS A 98 -22.10 -3.14 5.88
C LYS A 98 -21.51 -1.77 5.51
N LEU A 99 -20.57 -1.23 6.30
CA LEU A 99 -19.91 0.03 5.98
C LEU A 99 -19.16 -0.04 4.64
N PHE A 100 -18.38 -1.10 4.42
CA PHE A 100 -17.68 -1.30 3.15
C PHE A 100 -18.64 -1.51 1.96
N SER A 101 -19.75 -2.21 2.16
CA SER A 101 -20.77 -2.38 1.13
C SER A 101 -21.54 -1.08 0.82
N LEU A 102 -21.59 -0.12 1.75
CA LEU A 102 -22.26 1.16 1.58
C LEU A 102 -21.37 2.21 0.91
N GLU A 103 -20.08 2.25 1.25
CA GLU A 103 -19.10 3.16 0.65
C GLU A 103 -19.03 2.98 -0.88
N LYS A 104 -19.07 1.71 -1.34
CA LYS A 104 -19.14 1.37 -2.77
C LYS A 104 -20.45 1.77 -3.47
N LYS A 105 -21.52 2.08 -2.73
CA LYS A 105 -22.77 2.61 -3.32
C LYS A 105 -22.76 4.12 -3.44
N GLY A 106 -22.01 4.83 -2.60
CA GLY A 106 -21.82 6.28 -2.71
C GLY A 106 -21.04 6.68 -3.97
N ASP A 107 -20.01 5.92 -4.32
CA ASP A 107 -19.18 6.20 -5.50
C ASP A 107 -19.86 5.86 -6.82
N ARG A 108 -20.88 4.99 -6.81
CA ARG A 108 -21.64 4.62 -8.02
C ARG A 108 -22.68 5.67 -8.44
N CYS A 109 -22.91 6.69 -7.62
CA CYS A 109 -23.79 7.83 -7.94
C CYS A 109 -23.02 9.05 -8.50
N MET A 110 -21.72 8.90 -8.80
CA MET A 110 -20.88 9.94 -9.43
C MET A 110 -20.32 9.50 -10.79
N VAL A 111 -21.09 8.72 -11.57
CA VAL A 111 -20.86 8.51 -13.00
C VAL A 111 -22.19 8.63 -13.75
#